data_AF-A0A3N5ALK0-F1
#
_entry.id   AF-A0A3N5ALK0-F1
#
_cell.length_a   1.000
_cell.length_b   1.000
_cell.length_c   1.000
_cell.angle_alpha   90.00
_cell.angle_beta   90.00
_cell.angle_gamma   90.00
#
_symmetry.space_group_name_H-M   'P 1'
#
loop_
_entity.id
_entity.type
_entity.pdbx_description
1 polymer ?
#
loop_
_entity_poly.entity_id
_entity_poly.type
_entity_poly.pdbx_seq_one_letter_code
_entity_poly.pdbx_strand_id
1 'polypeptide(L)' 'MSLQDDLTAVRRNLNELVRSVERLEQDVARQSPAAAPKPSGPAGMVTVPDTPYDQSKWTDTDDEGLGVRDRRAP' A
#
# COMPACT_ATOMS: atom_id res chain seq x y z
N MET A 1 18.97 -28.21 -30.00
CA MET A 1 17.97 -27.11 -29.96
C MET A 1 18.36 -26.14 -31.07
N SER A 2 17.45 -25.85 -32.00
CA SER A 2 17.72 -24.97 -33.13
C SER A 2 17.39 -23.53 -32.75
N LEU A 3 18.18 -22.55 -33.20
CA LEU A 3 17.90 -21.11 -33.05
C LEU A 3 16.47 -20.75 -33.51
N GLN A 4 15.95 -21.47 -34.49
CA GLN A 4 14.60 -21.26 -35.01
C GLN A 4 13.50 -21.74 -34.04
N ASP A 5 13.78 -22.79 -33.25
CA ASP A 5 12.90 -23.25 -32.18
C ASP A 5 12.88 -22.21 -31.05
N ASP A 6 14.05 -21.70 -30.67
CA ASP A 6 14.19 -20.68 -29.63
C ASP A 6 13.47 -19.38 -30.02
N LEU A 7 13.62 -18.91 -31.26
CA LEU A 7 12.90 -17.74 -31.76
C LEU A 7 11.38 -17.96 -31.79
N THR A 8 10.94 -19.19 -32.05
CA THR A 8 9.52 -19.55 -32.03
C THR A 8 8.98 -19.59 -30.60
N ALA A 9 9.77 -20.09 -29.65
CA ALA A 9 9.44 -20.08 -28.23
C ALA A 9 9.36 -18.64 -27.68
N VAL A 10 10.33 -17.79 -27.99
CA VAL A 10 10.33 -16.37 -27.60
C VAL A 10 9.11 -15.65 -28.16
N ARG A 11 8.79 -15.85 -29.44
CA ARG A 11 7.60 -15.23 -30.07
C ARG A 11 6.32 -15.66 -29.37
N ARG A 12 6.18 -16.93 -29.02
CA ARG A 12 5.01 -17.43 -28.26
C ARG A 12 4.93 -16.79 -26.88
N ASN A 13 6.05 -16.73 -26.15
CA ASN A 13 6.09 -16.15 -24.81
C ASN A 13 5.73 -14.65 -24.83
N LEU A 14 6.22 -13.90 -25.82
CA LEU A 14 5.85 -12.50 -25.99
C LEU A 14 4.35 -12.33 -26.27
N ASN A 15 3.77 -13.17 -27.12
CA ASN A 15 2.33 -13.14 -27.38
C ASN A 15 1.49 -13.43 -26.12
N GLU A 16 1.91 -14.40 -25.31
CA GLU A 16 1.23 -14.70 -24.04
C GLU A 16 1.40 -13.57 -23.01
N LEU A 17 2.57 -12.92 -22.99
CA LEU A 17 2.81 -11.76 -22.14
C LEU A 17 1.90 -10.60 -22.52
N VAL A 18 1.78 -10.28 -23.82
CA VAL A 18 0.87 -9.22 -24.31
C VAL A 18 -0.57 -9.49 -23.86
N ARG A 19 -1.07 -10.71 -24.08
CA ARG A 19 -2.42 -11.11 -23.64
C ARG A 19 -2.62 -11.00 -22.13
N SER A 20 -1.60 -11.35 -21.36
CA SER A 20 -1.64 -11.27 -19.89
C SER A 20 -1.72 -9.83 -19.41
N VAL A 21 -0.95 -8.94 -20.03
CA VAL A 21 -0.97 -7.50 -19.73
C VAL A 21 -2.32 -6.88 -20.10
N GLU A 22 -2.86 -7.17 -21.29
CA GLU A 22 -4.19 -6.69 -21.70
C GLU A 22 -5.29 -7.09 -20.70
N ARG A 23 -5.25 -8.34 -20.23
CA ARG A 23 -6.20 -8.83 -19.22
C ARG A 23 -6.01 -8.12 -17.88
N LEU A 24 -4.76 -7.92 -17.46
CA LEU A 24 -4.45 -7.21 -16.22
C LEU A 24 -4.94 -5.75 -16.29
N GLU A 25 -4.72 -5.06 -17.40
CA GLU A 25 -5.21 -3.70 -17.62
C GLU A 25 -6.74 -3.63 -17.53
N GLN A 26 -7.45 -4.60 -18.12
CA GLN A 26 -8.90 -4.69 -18.02
C GLN A 26 -9.38 -4.95 -16.58
N ASP A 27 -8.72 -5.85 -15.86
CA ASP A 27 -9.05 -6.15 -14.47
C ASP A 27 -8.77 -4.94 -13.55
N VAL A 28 -7.67 -4.24 -13.78
CA VAL A 28 -7.34 -2.98 -13.08
C VAL A 28 -8.38 -1.89 -13.42
N ALA A 29 -8.79 -1.76 -14.68
CA ALA A 29 -9.82 -0.81 -15.08
C ALA A 29 -11.19 -1.11 -14.43
N ARG A 30 -11.52 -2.40 -14.24
CA ARG A 30 -12.74 -2.83 -13.51
C ARG A 30 -12.65 -2.57 -12.01
N GLN A 31 -11.47 -2.73 -11.43
CA GLN A 31 -11.22 -2.50 -10.00
C GLN A 31 -11.05 -1.02 -9.67
N SER A 32 -10.64 -0.20 -10.65
CA SER A 32 -10.65 1.24 -10.52
C SER A 32 -12.09 1.68 -10.29
N PRO A 33 -12.44 2.26 -9.12
CA PRO A 33 -13.78 2.76 -8.90
C PRO A 33 -14.01 3.84 -9.94
N ALA A 34 -14.83 3.51 -10.96
CA ALA A 34 -15.12 4.32 -12.12
C ALA A 34 -15.25 5.78 -11.68
N ALA A 35 -14.21 6.58 -11.99
CA ALA A 35 -14.03 7.96 -11.57
C ALA A 35 -14.99 8.36 -10.45
N ALA A 36 -14.66 7.99 -9.20
CA ALA A 36 -15.37 8.53 -8.04
C ALA A 36 -15.56 10.03 -8.30
N PRO A 37 -16.80 10.57 -8.19
CA PRO A 37 -17.05 11.95 -8.55
C PRO A 37 -16.01 12.80 -7.85
N LYS A 38 -15.19 13.52 -8.63
CA LYS A 38 -14.16 14.41 -8.08
C LYS A 38 -14.85 15.20 -6.98
N PRO A 39 -14.42 15.12 -5.71
CA PRO A 39 -15.02 15.98 -4.72
C PRO A 39 -14.78 17.41 -5.18
N SER A 40 -15.84 18.05 -5.67
CA SER A 40 -15.84 19.47 -6.00
C SER A 40 -15.90 20.22 -4.67
N GLY A 41 -14.75 20.32 -4.00
CA GLY A 41 -14.55 20.89 -2.68
C GLY A 41 -13.30 20.29 -2.04
N PRO A 42 -12.72 20.90 -0.99
CA PRO A 42 -11.64 20.28 -0.21
C PRO A 42 -12.18 19.08 0.60
N ALA A 43 -12.81 18.10 -0.06
CA ALA A 43 -13.26 16.88 0.60
C ALA A 43 -12.04 16.00 0.82
N GLY A 44 -11.67 15.87 2.08
CA GLY A 44 -10.49 15.17 2.55
C GLY A 44 -9.80 15.89 3.70
N MET A 45 -10.09 17.17 3.92
CA MET A 45 -9.60 17.87 5.11
C MET A 45 -10.52 17.54 6.28
N VAL A 46 -10.05 16.67 7.16
CA VAL A 46 -10.62 16.50 8.50
C VAL A 46 -10.21 17.74 9.30
N THR A 47 -11.19 18.55 9.70
CA THR A 47 -10.94 19.68 10.59
C THR A 47 -10.47 19.14 11.94
N VAL A 48 -9.19 19.28 12.24
CA VAL A 48 -8.65 19.03 13.57
C VAL A 48 -8.99 20.24 14.42
N PRO A 49 -9.78 20.10 15.50
CA PRO A 49 -10.04 21.21 16.40
C PRO A 49 -8.75 21.62 17.12
N ASP A 50 -8.50 22.92 17.27
CA ASP A 50 -7.38 23.49 18.05
C ASP A 50 -7.54 23.29 19.58
N THR A 51 -8.31 22.28 19.99
CA THR A 51 -8.49 21.98 21.41
C THR A 51 -7.16 21.49 21.98
N PRO A 52 -6.66 22.08 23.07
CA PRO A 52 -5.42 21.64 23.70
C PRO A 52 -5.47 20.14 23.97
N TYR A 53 -4.36 19.47 23.67
CA TYR A 53 -4.24 18.04 23.84
C TYR A 53 -4.37 17.66 25.32
N ASP A 54 -5.22 16.67 25.63
CA ASP A 54 -5.40 16.17 26.99
C ASP A 54 -4.23 15.28 27.40
N GLN A 55 -3.31 15.84 28.18
CA GLN A 55 -2.10 15.16 28.67
C GLN A 55 -2.42 14.05 29.69
N SER A 56 -3.62 14.02 30.27
CA SER A 56 -4.03 12.94 31.18
C SER A 56 -4.15 11.58 30.47
N LYS A 57 -4.28 11.59 29.14
CA LYS A 57 -4.33 10.39 28.30
C LYS A 57 -3.00 9.63 28.19
N TRP A 58 -1.90 10.22 28.67
CA TRP A 58 -0.54 9.65 28.59
C TRP A 58 0.10 9.46 29.97
N THR A 59 -0.64 9.70 31.05
CA THR A 59 -0.10 9.66 32.43
C THR A 59 0.34 8.25 32.85
N ASP A 60 -0.22 7.20 32.25
CA ASP A 60 0.11 5.79 32.53
C ASP A 60 1.11 5.20 31.51
N THR A 61 1.52 5.96 30.48
CA THR A 61 2.40 5.46 29.42
C THR A 61 3.86 5.33 29.86
N ASP A 62 4.30 6.08 30.88
CA ASP A 62 5.65 5.93 31.45
C ASP A 62 5.84 4.62 32.26
N ASP A 63 4.75 3.94 32.61
CA ASP A 63 4.78 2.68 33.37
C ASP A 63 4.93 1.42 32.49
N GLU A 64 4.88 1.58 31.16
CA GLU A 64 5.36 0.54 30.22
C GLU A 64 6.90 0.58 30.17
N GLY A 65 7.47 0.10 31.28
CA GLY A 65 8.87 0.17 31.64
C GLY A 65 9.86 0.02 30.49
N LEU A 66 10.64 1.09 30.28
CA LEU A 66 12.05 0.97 29.93
C LEU A 66 12.72 0.09 31.01
N GLY A 67 12.72 -1.22 30.76
CA GLY A 67 13.48 -2.24 31.47
C GLY A 67 13.54 -2.09 32.99
N VAL A 68 12.73 -2.87 33.71
CA VAL A 68 12.93 -3.31 35.12
C VAL A 68 14.14 -2.64 35.79
N ARG A 69 13.88 -1.69 36.71
CA ARG A 69 14.90 -0.89 37.44
C ARG A 69 15.97 -1.71 38.19
N ASP A 70 15.86 -3.04 38.21
CA ASP A 70 16.74 -3.95 38.94
C ASP A 70 17.48 -5.00 38.09
N ARG A 71 17.48 -4.94 36.75
CA ARG A 71 18.46 -5.72 35.98
C ARG A 71 19.78 -4.97 35.89
N ARG A 72 20.61 -5.08 36.93
CA ARG A 72 22.05 -4.86 36.81
C ARG A 72 22.58 -5.90 35.82
N ALA A 73 23.02 -5.43 34.65
CA ALA A 73 23.70 -6.29 33.68
C ALA A 73 24.89 -6.99 34.37
N PRO A 74 25.08 -8.31 34.19
CA PRO A 74 26.26 -9.00 34.69
C PRO A 74 27.53 -8.48 34.02
#